data_AF-A0A959QX99-F1
#
_entry.id   AF-A0A959QX99-F1
#
_cell.length_a   1.000
_cell.length_b   1.000
_cell.length_c   1.000
_cell.angle_alpha   90.00
_cell.angle_beta   90.00
_cell.angle_gamma   90.00
#
_symmetry.space_group_name_H-M   'P 1'
#
loop_
_entity.id
_entity.type
_entity.pdbx_description
1 polymer ?
#
loop_
_entity_poly.entity_id
_entity_poly.type
_entity_poly.pdbx_seq_one_letter_code
_entity_poly.pdbx_strand_id
1 'polypeptide(L)'
;MSKLYSVAALFNTPDDIMHAAAKVADAGYEKYDVNTPYPVHGMDGAMKLKSSKMGYYTIAIGLTCMSLMLFFMYWVYNIDYPQVIGGKPLFPLPAFVPIMFEITVLTGAVLTVAVMLIFYFKFPNNAHPLHDSGYMKAVSSDKFGINIEAEDSNFDLDKVKAFLSSLGAYKVDEIYFDEEEANTKHKILDTKFVFGMFLIAGFTSLSVYLHMNKVLYMPPFDWMLVQHKVTSQDKSDFFNNGISSREPVKGTVARGFMPYLFTDDPEGAAENLVNPYVADEENIALGKRKYLTYCSPCHGDLGKGDSRLKGQFPNGPTVHSDKVKSWTDGHIYHVISEGQNVMPGYKKTVTRKERWAIVNYVRTLQRALDAKEEDMQ
;
A
#
# COMPACT_ATOMS: atom_id res chain seq x y z
N MET A 1 -29.68 57.41 -6.81
CA MET A 1 -30.08 58.01 -8.11
C MET A 1 -29.71 57.01 -9.18
N SER A 2 -30.65 56.62 -10.05
CA SER A 2 -30.39 55.61 -11.08
C SER A 2 -29.37 56.15 -12.11
N LYS A 3 -28.20 55.53 -12.19
CA LYS A 3 -27.15 55.86 -13.14
C LYS A 3 -27.25 54.93 -14.34
N LEU A 4 -26.97 55.43 -15.54
CA LEU A 4 -26.89 54.59 -16.73
C LEU A 4 -25.65 53.69 -16.59
N TYR A 5 -25.85 52.37 -16.60
CA TYR A 5 -24.76 51.39 -16.60
C TYR A 5 -24.30 51.10 -18.02
N SER A 6 -25.23 50.69 -18.90
CA SER A 6 -24.91 50.30 -20.26
C SER A 6 -26.13 50.43 -21.18
N VAL A 7 -25.88 50.45 -22.49
CA VAL A 7 -26.91 50.20 -23.50
C VAL A 7 -26.69 48.77 -24.00
N ALA A 8 -27.75 47.97 -23.93
CA ALA A 8 -27.71 46.55 -24.25
C ALA A 8 -28.60 46.21 -25.43
N ALA A 9 -28.15 45.31 -26.28
CA ALA A 9 -28.87 44.85 -27.46
C ALA A 9 -28.99 43.32 -27.45
N LEU A 10 -30.19 42.83 -27.79
CA LEU A 10 -30.51 41.41 -27.89
C LEU A 10 -30.58 40.98 -29.35
N PHE A 11 -30.16 39.75 -29.62
CA PHE A 11 -30.15 39.09 -30.92
C PHE A 11 -30.80 37.71 -30.81
N ASN A 12 -31.34 37.22 -31.91
CA ASN A 12 -32.06 35.94 -31.96
C ASN A 12 -31.15 34.75 -32.30
N THR A 13 -30.01 34.99 -32.96
CA THR A 13 -29.13 33.92 -33.43
C THR A 13 -27.67 34.11 -32.98
N PRO A 14 -26.89 33.03 -32.87
CA PRO A 14 -25.45 33.09 -32.56
C PRO A 14 -24.63 33.83 -33.63
N ASP A 15 -25.02 33.73 -34.90
CA ASP A 15 -24.30 34.36 -36.01
C ASP A 15 -24.46 35.88 -35.97
N ASP A 16 -25.67 36.36 -35.67
CA ASP A 16 -25.96 37.79 -35.56
C ASP A 16 -25.12 38.45 -34.44
N ILE A 17 -25.06 37.83 -33.26
CA ILE A 17 -24.27 38.35 -32.14
C ILE A 17 -22.77 38.31 -32.46
N MET A 18 -22.29 37.30 -33.19
CA MET A 18 -20.89 37.23 -33.60
C MET A 18 -20.51 38.36 -34.56
N HIS A 19 -21.36 38.64 -35.55
CA HIS A 19 -21.15 39.77 -36.46
C HIS A 19 -21.27 41.11 -35.75
N ALA A 20 -22.19 41.23 -34.79
CA ALA A 20 -22.32 42.42 -33.96
C ALA A 20 -21.06 42.64 -33.11
N ALA A 21 -20.57 41.61 -32.40
CA ALA A 21 -19.38 41.69 -31.57
C ALA A 21 -18.13 42.13 -32.36
N ALA A 22 -17.93 41.57 -33.57
CA ALA A 22 -16.84 41.99 -34.45
C ALA A 22 -16.93 43.48 -34.82
N LYS A 23 -18.12 43.96 -35.18
CA LYS A 23 -18.35 45.36 -35.52
C LYS A 23 -18.18 46.30 -34.32
N VAL A 24 -18.59 45.88 -33.12
CA VAL A 24 -18.37 46.65 -31.88
C VAL A 24 -16.87 46.75 -31.57
N ALA A 25 -16.13 45.66 -31.72
CA ALA A 25 -14.68 45.64 -31.56
C ALA A 25 -13.95 46.50 -32.63
N ASP A 26 -14.45 46.51 -33.87
CA ASP A 26 -13.93 47.36 -34.96
C ASP A 26 -14.24 48.85 -34.76
N ALA A 27 -15.37 49.16 -34.12
CA ALA A 27 -15.76 50.53 -33.78
C ALA A 27 -14.92 51.14 -32.64
N GLY A 28 -14.07 50.34 -31.98
CA GLY A 28 -13.12 50.82 -30.96
C GLY A 28 -13.72 51.01 -29.57
N TYR A 29 -14.83 50.33 -29.26
CA TYR A 29 -15.31 50.23 -27.89
C TYR A 29 -14.45 49.23 -27.12
N GLU A 30 -14.03 49.59 -25.90
CA GLU A 30 -13.16 48.76 -25.05
C GLU A 30 -13.91 48.19 -23.83
N LYS A 31 -14.87 48.94 -23.28
CA LYS A 31 -15.73 48.51 -22.17
C LYS A 31 -17.09 48.04 -22.68
N TYR A 32 -17.09 46.83 -23.22
CA TYR A 32 -18.31 46.14 -23.60
C TYR A 32 -18.17 44.65 -23.29
N ASP A 33 -19.30 43.97 -23.14
CA ASP A 33 -19.32 42.53 -22.90
C ASP A 33 -20.42 41.85 -23.71
N VAL A 34 -20.19 40.58 -24.04
CA VAL A 34 -21.11 39.74 -24.81
C VAL A 34 -21.60 38.62 -23.90
N ASN A 35 -22.90 38.57 -23.67
CA ASN A 35 -23.52 37.59 -22.78
C ASN A 35 -24.32 36.60 -23.62
N THR A 36 -23.99 35.32 -23.50
CA THR A 36 -24.63 34.23 -24.24
C THR A 36 -25.06 33.11 -23.28
N PRO A 37 -26.15 32.38 -23.56
CA PRO A 37 -26.63 31.29 -22.71
C PRO A 37 -25.68 30.08 -22.69
N TYR A 38 -24.81 29.98 -23.70
CA TYR A 38 -23.82 28.93 -23.84
C TYR A 38 -22.56 29.47 -24.56
N PRO A 39 -21.42 28.76 -24.50
CA PRO A 39 -20.20 29.19 -25.19
C PRO A 39 -20.37 29.21 -26.71
N VAL A 40 -20.23 30.39 -27.33
CA VAL A 40 -20.21 30.55 -28.79
C VAL A 40 -18.77 30.52 -29.29
N HIS A 41 -18.45 29.54 -30.14
CA HIS A 41 -17.10 29.36 -30.67
C HIS A 41 -16.68 30.53 -31.57
N GLY A 42 -15.48 31.07 -31.35
CA GLY A 42 -14.95 32.20 -32.13
C GLY A 42 -15.36 33.58 -31.60
N MET A 43 -16.13 33.65 -30.50
CA MET A 43 -16.49 34.91 -29.85
C MET A 43 -15.26 35.68 -29.34
N ASP A 44 -14.25 34.97 -28.84
CA ASP A 44 -12.96 35.54 -28.44
C ASP A 44 -12.24 36.24 -29.59
N GLY A 45 -12.26 35.64 -30.78
CA GLY A 45 -11.74 36.24 -32.00
C GLY A 45 -12.57 37.46 -32.45
N ALA A 46 -13.90 37.37 -32.41
CA ALA A 46 -14.80 38.47 -32.76
C ALA A 46 -14.63 39.67 -31.82
N MET A 47 -14.51 39.42 -30.52
CA MET A 47 -14.27 40.45 -29.51
C MET A 47 -12.82 40.94 -29.45
N LYS A 48 -11.89 40.30 -30.20
CA LYS A 48 -10.44 40.55 -30.17
C LYS A 48 -9.83 40.40 -28.77
N LEU A 49 -10.32 39.43 -28.00
CA LEU A 49 -9.83 39.15 -26.64
C LEU A 49 -8.43 38.52 -26.68
N LYS A 50 -7.63 38.82 -25.65
CA LYS A 50 -6.33 38.18 -25.44
C LYS A 50 -6.52 36.79 -24.82
N SER A 51 -5.59 35.89 -25.08
CA SER A 51 -5.57 34.56 -24.45
C SER A 51 -5.55 34.65 -22.93
N SER A 52 -6.36 33.82 -22.26
CA SER A 52 -6.39 33.74 -20.80
C SER A 52 -5.04 33.30 -20.22
N LYS A 53 -4.64 33.93 -19.10
CA LYS A 53 -3.42 33.57 -18.36
C LYS A 53 -3.63 32.39 -17.39
N MET A 54 -4.84 31.83 -17.33
CA MET A 54 -5.21 30.83 -16.33
C MET A 54 -4.31 29.59 -16.34
N GLY A 55 -3.97 29.06 -17.52
CA GLY A 55 -3.11 27.88 -17.62
C GLY A 55 -1.72 28.08 -17.01
N TYR A 56 -1.17 29.30 -17.09
CA TYR A 56 0.12 29.61 -16.46
C TYR A 56 0.02 29.60 -14.93
N TYR A 57 -1.10 30.08 -14.36
CA TYR A 57 -1.33 29.99 -12.92
C TYR A 57 -1.43 28.54 -12.46
N THR A 58 -2.15 27.69 -13.19
CA THR A 58 -2.25 26.25 -12.88
C THR A 58 -0.89 25.57 -12.87
N ILE A 59 -0.06 25.80 -13.89
CA ILE A 59 1.28 25.23 -13.97
C ILE A 59 2.17 25.73 -12.82
N ALA A 60 2.16 27.05 -12.57
CA ALA A 60 2.98 27.63 -11.50
C ALA A 60 2.61 27.08 -10.12
N ILE A 61 1.29 26.97 -9.83
CA ILE A 61 0.79 26.39 -8.60
C ILE A 61 1.18 24.92 -8.49
N GLY A 62 0.91 24.13 -9.53
CA GLY A 62 1.19 22.69 -9.52
C GLY A 62 2.67 22.39 -9.28
N LEU A 63 3.58 23.06 -10.01
CA LEU A 63 5.02 22.89 -9.86
C LEU A 63 5.53 23.33 -8.48
N THR A 64 4.97 24.41 -7.93
CA THR A 64 5.32 24.89 -6.58
C THR A 64 4.91 23.87 -5.53
N CYS A 65 3.67 23.38 -5.55
CA CYS A 65 3.17 22.39 -4.61
C CYS A 65 3.89 21.04 -4.74
N MET A 66 4.21 20.61 -5.97
CA MET A 66 5.04 19.42 -6.23
C MET A 66 6.41 19.55 -5.55
N SER A 67 7.06 20.70 -5.75
CA SER A 67 8.40 20.96 -5.20
C SER A 67 8.38 21.00 -3.67
N LEU A 68 7.37 21.64 -3.08
CA LEU A 68 7.16 21.66 -1.63
C LEU A 68 6.90 20.26 -1.07
N MET A 69 6.12 19.43 -1.77
CA MET A 69 5.84 18.07 -1.34
C MET A 69 7.09 17.18 -1.43
N LEU A 70 7.87 17.30 -2.50
CA LEU A 70 9.15 16.60 -2.61
C LEU A 70 10.11 17.01 -1.49
N PHE A 71 10.21 18.31 -1.19
CA PHE A 71 10.99 18.83 -0.09
C PHE A 71 10.51 18.27 1.26
N PHE A 72 9.20 18.26 1.50
CA PHE A 72 8.61 17.70 2.71
C PHE A 72 8.93 16.22 2.87
N MET A 73 8.71 15.40 1.83
CA MET A 73 9.03 13.98 1.86
C MET A 73 10.53 13.74 2.10
N TYR A 74 11.40 14.51 1.43
CA TYR A 74 12.84 14.44 1.66
C TYR A 74 13.18 14.75 3.13
N TRP A 75 12.64 15.83 3.68
CA TRP A 75 12.87 16.24 5.06
C TRP A 75 12.44 15.16 6.06
N VAL A 76 11.23 14.60 5.91
CA VAL A 76 10.74 13.53 6.79
C VAL A 76 11.62 12.29 6.71
N TYR A 77 11.92 11.81 5.50
CA TYR A 77 12.61 10.53 5.30
C TYR A 77 14.13 10.58 5.52
N ASN A 78 14.77 11.75 5.37
CA ASN A 78 16.23 11.87 5.44
C ASN A 78 16.72 12.65 6.66
N ILE A 79 15.92 13.57 7.21
CA ILE A 79 16.36 14.48 8.27
C ILE A 79 15.64 14.20 9.58
N ASP A 80 14.30 14.26 9.57
CA ASP A 80 13.51 14.17 10.81
C ASP A 80 13.52 12.75 11.39
N TYR A 81 13.19 11.74 10.57
CA TYR A 81 13.08 10.37 11.04
C TYR A 81 13.55 9.33 10.01
N PRO A 82 14.87 9.24 9.77
CA PRO A 82 15.42 8.31 8.80
C PRO A 82 15.24 6.86 9.23
N GLN A 83 14.49 6.09 8.44
CA GLN A 83 14.25 4.67 8.67
C GLN A 83 14.53 3.85 7.40
N VAL A 84 15.24 2.74 7.58
CA VAL A 84 15.49 1.76 6.50
C VAL A 84 14.33 0.76 6.46
N ILE A 85 13.36 1.01 5.59
CA ILE A 85 12.18 0.15 5.43
C ILE A 85 12.39 -0.77 4.23
N GLY A 86 12.45 -2.09 4.48
CA GLY A 86 12.60 -3.09 3.42
C GLY A 86 13.92 -2.99 2.63
N GLY A 87 14.98 -2.44 3.24
CA GLY A 87 16.30 -2.27 2.61
C GLY A 87 16.38 -1.18 1.54
N LYS A 88 15.34 -0.34 1.41
CA LYS A 88 15.32 0.77 0.43
C LYS A 88 16.22 1.93 0.87
N PRO A 89 16.76 2.71 -0.08
CA PRO A 89 17.53 3.92 0.25
C PRO A 89 16.63 4.96 0.93
N LEU A 90 17.24 5.88 1.69
CA LEU A 90 16.52 6.96 2.40
C LEU A 90 15.85 7.96 1.45
N PHE A 91 16.27 8.02 0.17
CA PHE A 91 15.60 8.81 -0.86
C PHE A 91 15.09 7.95 -2.02
N PRO A 92 13.96 7.23 -1.84
CA PRO A 92 13.39 6.37 -2.86
C PRO A 92 12.48 7.18 -3.82
N LEU A 93 13.07 8.00 -4.69
CA LEU A 93 12.32 8.87 -5.62
C LEU A 93 11.18 8.15 -6.39
N PRO A 94 11.33 6.91 -6.91
CA PRO A 94 10.23 6.22 -7.58
C PRO A 94 8.99 6.01 -6.71
N ALA A 95 9.16 5.83 -5.40
CA ALA A 95 8.05 5.68 -4.46
C ALA A 95 7.34 7.02 -4.16
N PHE A 96 8.02 8.15 -4.36
CA PHE A 96 7.48 9.48 -4.15
C PHE A 96 6.67 9.99 -5.36
N VAL A 97 6.92 9.47 -6.56
CA VAL A 97 6.26 9.92 -7.80
C VAL A 97 4.73 9.89 -7.74
N PRO A 98 4.07 8.81 -7.29
CA PRO A 98 2.61 8.81 -7.18
C PRO A 98 2.08 9.92 -6.26
N ILE A 99 2.74 10.16 -5.13
CA ILE A 99 2.36 11.20 -4.18
C ILE A 99 2.54 12.60 -4.80
N MET A 100 3.68 12.84 -5.44
CA MET A 100 3.95 14.10 -6.15
C MET A 100 2.90 14.36 -7.24
N PHE A 101 2.55 13.34 -8.03
CA PHE A 101 1.53 13.44 -9.07
C PHE A 101 0.17 13.84 -8.50
N GLU A 102 -0.31 13.11 -7.49
CA GLU A 102 -1.62 13.38 -6.86
C GLU A 102 -1.67 14.79 -6.26
N ILE A 103 -0.62 15.21 -5.56
CA ILE A 103 -0.57 16.56 -4.97
C ILE A 103 -0.55 17.63 -6.06
N THR A 104 0.18 17.42 -7.15
CA THR A 104 0.23 18.36 -8.28
C THR A 104 -1.15 18.52 -8.91
N VAL A 105 -1.85 17.41 -9.17
CA VAL A 105 -3.17 17.44 -9.80
C VAL A 105 -4.22 18.02 -8.85
N LEU A 106 -4.25 17.59 -7.59
CA LEU A 106 -5.20 18.06 -6.59
C LEU A 106 -5.06 19.57 -6.33
N THR A 107 -3.85 20.03 -6.03
CA THR A 107 -3.61 21.44 -5.73
C THR A 107 -3.75 22.29 -6.99
N GLY A 108 -3.29 21.81 -8.15
CA GLY A 108 -3.49 22.46 -9.43
C GLY A 108 -4.98 22.69 -9.73
N ALA A 109 -5.83 21.68 -9.57
CA ALA A 109 -7.26 21.82 -9.80
C ALA A 109 -7.94 22.76 -8.79
N VAL A 110 -7.79 22.50 -7.48
CA VAL A 110 -8.51 23.22 -6.43
C VAL A 110 -8.09 24.69 -6.38
N LEU A 111 -6.79 24.98 -6.42
CA LEU A 111 -6.31 26.35 -6.31
C LEU A 111 -6.51 27.14 -7.62
N THR A 112 -6.52 26.49 -8.79
CA THR A 112 -6.92 27.17 -10.04
C THR A 112 -8.38 27.61 -9.97
N VAL A 113 -9.27 26.75 -9.47
CA VAL A 113 -10.68 27.12 -9.25
C VAL A 113 -10.77 28.28 -8.25
N ALA A 114 -10.02 28.25 -7.16
CA ALA A 114 -9.98 29.37 -6.21
C ALA A 114 -9.50 30.67 -6.86
N VAL A 115 -8.45 30.63 -7.69
CA VAL A 115 -7.95 31.79 -8.44
C VAL A 115 -9.01 32.33 -9.39
N MET A 116 -9.70 31.44 -10.12
CA MET A 116 -10.80 31.82 -11.01
C MET A 116 -11.94 32.51 -10.25
N LEU A 117 -12.41 31.91 -9.15
CA LEU A 117 -13.53 32.46 -8.37
C LEU A 117 -13.19 33.82 -7.74
N ILE A 118 -11.97 33.98 -7.20
CA ILE A 118 -11.58 35.18 -6.44
C ILE A 118 -11.14 36.32 -7.37
N PHE A 119 -10.28 36.05 -8.35
CA PHE A 119 -9.66 37.11 -9.14
C PHE A 119 -10.42 37.43 -10.43
N TYR A 120 -11.07 36.43 -11.05
CA TYR A 120 -11.80 36.63 -12.30
C TYR A 120 -13.29 36.88 -12.04
N PHE A 121 -13.94 36.03 -11.25
CA PHE A 121 -15.37 36.18 -10.96
C PHE A 121 -15.66 37.10 -9.76
N LYS A 122 -14.63 37.44 -8.97
CA LYS A 122 -14.73 38.35 -7.81
C LYS A 122 -15.75 37.90 -6.76
N PHE A 123 -15.97 36.58 -6.64
CA PHE A 123 -16.81 36.04 -5.58
C PHE A 123 -16.20 36.32 -4.20
N PRO A 124 -17.05 36.57 -3.17
CA PRO A 124 -18.50 36.37 -3.12
C PRO A 124 -19.36 37.58 -3.57
N ASN A 125 -18.79 38.53 -4.33
CA ASN A 125 -19.60 39.63 -4.86
C ASN A 125 -20.53 39.15 -5.98
N ASN A 126 -21.83 39.05 -5.68
CA ASN A 126 -22.88 38.70 -6.65
C ASN A 126 -23.67 39.93 -7.13
N ALA A 127 -23.28 41.14 -6.73
CA ALA A 127 -23.93 42.36 -7.17
C ALA A 127 -23.37 42.77 -8.54
N HIS A 128 -24.20 42.67 -9.58
CA HIS A 128 -23.90 43.19 -10.91
C HIS A 128 -25.13 43.93 -11.46
N PRO A 129 -24.96 45.14 -12.04
CA PRO A 129 -26.04 45.92 -12.67
C PRO A 129 -26.91 45.19 -13.70
N LEU A 130 -26.47 44.04 -14.21
CA LEU A 130 -27.17 43.30 -15.26
C LEU A 130 -28.12 42.22 -14.70
N HIS A 131 -27.90 41.70 -13.49
CA HIS A 131 -28.56 40.47 -13.01
C HIS A 131 -30.09 40.56 -12.95
N ASP A 132 -30.66 41.72 -12.62
CA ASP A 132 -32.11 41.91 -12.51
C ASP A 132 -32.77 42.52 -13.77
N SER A 133 -31.95 42.83 -14.79
CA SER A 133 -32.42 43.42 -16.04
C SER A 133 -33.26 42.44 -16.87
N GLY A 134 -34.23 42.97 -17.63
CA GLY A 134 -34.95 42.19 -18.64
C GLY A 134 -34.03 41.60 -19.71
N TYR A 135 -32.92 42.29 -20.00
CA TYR A 135 -31.85 41.83 -20.88
C TYR A 135 -31.25 40.51 -20.41
N MET A 136 -30.77 40.42 -19.17
CA MET A 136 -30.10 39.19 -18.68
C MET A 136 -31.08 38.03 -18.46
N LYS A 137 -32.36 38.32 -18.17
CA LYS A 137 -33.44 37.31 -18.15
C LYS A 137 -33.68 36.71 -19.53
N ALA A 138 -33.60 37.50 -20.60
CA ALA A 138 -33.71 37.01 -21.97
C ALA A 138 -32.46 36.22 -22.40
N VAL A 139 -31.27 36.72 -22.06
CA VAL A 139 -29.99 36.06 -22.39
C VAL A 139 -29.87 34.69 -21.73
N SER A 140 -30.25 34.58 -20.45
CA SER A 140 -30.18 33.29 -19.73
C SER A 140 -31.19 32.25 -20.20
N SER A 141 -32.20 32.67 -20.98
CA SER A 141 -33.24 31.81 -21.54
C SER A 141 -32.90 31.35 -22.96
N ASP A 142 -32.92 32.27 -23.93
CA ASP A 142 -32.85 31.92 -25.36
C ASP A 142 -32.27 33.01 -26.27
N LYS A 143 -31.86 34.17 -25.75
CA LYS A 143 -31.33 35.28 -26.55
C LYS A 143 -29.82 35.45 -26.39
N PHE A 144 -29.22 36.20 -27.32
CA PHE A 144 -27.80 36.55 -27.29
C PHE A 144 -27.69 38.06 -27.09
N GLY A 145 -26.83 38.49 -26.18
CA GLY A 145 -26.77 39.88 -25.76
C GLY A 145 -25.39 40.49 -25.93
N ILE A 146 -25.34 41.77 -26.31
CA ILE A 146 -24.16 42.62 -26.18
C ILE A 146 -24.52 43.85 -25.37
N ASN A 147 -23.62 44.32 -24.50
CA ASN A 147 -23.81 45.56 -23.77
C ASN A 147 -22.55 46.42 -23.83
N ILE A 148 -22.73 47.72 -24.11
CA ILE A 148 -21.65 48.73 -24.12
C ILE A 148 -21.81 49.61 -22.90
N GLU A 149 -20.80 49.62 -22.04
CA GLU A 149 -20.84 50.33 -20.76
C GLU A 149 -20.74 51.85 -20.94
N ALA A 150 -21.48 52.59 -20.13
CA ALA A 150 -21.48 54.05 -20.11
C ALA A 150 -20.14 54.64 -19.63
N GLU A 151 -19.26 53.82 -19.05
CA GLU A 151 -17.91 54.22 -18.64
C GLU A 151 -16.87 54.13 -19.76
N ASP A 152 -17.25 53.68 -20.96
CA ASP A 152 -16.34 53.66 -22.12
C ASP A 152 -16.01 55.09 -22.57
N SER A 153 -14.76 55.34 -22.97
CA SER A 153 -14.32 56.67 -23.41
C SER A 153 -15.00 57.15 -24.70
N ASN A 154 -15.45 56.22 -25.56
CA ASN A 154 -16.14 56.49 -26.81
C ASN A 154 -17.67 56.44 -26.65
N PHE A 155 -18.17 56.38 -25.40
CA PHE A 155 -19.59 56.27 -25.13
C PHE A 155 -20.35 57.58 -25.38
N ASP A 156 -21.41 57.48 -26.16
CA ASP A 156 -22.40 58.53 -26.41
C ASP A 156 -23.75 57.84 -26.58
N LEU A 157 -24.72 58.20 -25.73
CA LEU A 157 -25.99 57.46 -25.57
C LEU A 157 -26.73 57.29 -26.91
N ASP A 158 -26.87 58.37 -27.66
CA ASP A 158 -27.66 58.38 -28.89
C ASP A 158 -26.91 57.66 -30.02
N LYS A 159 -25.58 57.85 -30.10
CA LYS A 159 -24.75 57.14 -31.08
C LYS A 159 -24.72 55.65 -30.84
N VAL A 160 -24.57 55.22 -29.57
CA VAL A 160 -24.52 53.80 -29.21
C VAL A 160 -25.86 53.12 -29.50
N LYS A 161 -27.00 53.75 -29.16
CA LYS A 161 -28.33 53.21 -29.50
C LYS A 161 -28.54 53.07 -31.00
N ALA A 162 -28.20 54.10 -31.77
CA ALA A 162 -28.32 54.08 -33.22
C ALA A 162 -27.40 53.00 -33.83
N PHE A 163 -26.16 52.91 -33.32
CA PHE A 163 -25.19 51.92 -33.73
C PHE A 163 -25.70 50.50 -33.47
N LEU A 164 -26.08 50.16 -32.23
CA LEU A 164 -26.60 48.83 -31.88
C LEU A 164 -27.87 48.47 -32.66
N SER A 165 -28.77 49.44 -32.90
CA SER A 165 -29.96 49.23 -33.73
C SER A 165 -29.60 48.92 -35.19
N SER A 166 -28.53 49.53 -35.72
CA SER A 166 -28.05 49.26 -37.08
C SER A 166 -27.44 47.87 -37.26
N LEU A 167 -27.11 47.17 -36.17
CA LEU A 167 -26.53 45.83 -36.18
C LEU A 167 -27.58 44.71 -36.32
N GLY A 168 -28.87 45.04 -36.43
CA GLY A 168 -29.95 44.05 -36.53
C GLY A 168 -30.44 43.53 -35.17
N ALA A 169 -30.30 44.34 -34.12
CA ALA A 169 -30.78 43.99 -32.78
C ALA A 169 -32.31 43.76 -32.79
N TYR A 170 -32.74 42.67 -32.16
CA TYR A 170 -34.15 42.40 -31.86
C TYR A 170 -34.74 43.44 -30.91
N LYS A 171 -33.94 43.85 -29.91
CA LYS A 171 -34.34 44.82 -28.90
C LYS A 171 -33.10 45.55 -28.40
N VAL A 172 -33.21 46.87 -28.18
CA VAL A 172 -32.17 47.69 -27.55
C VAL A 172 -32.78 48.32 -26.29
N ASP A 173 -32.17 48.08 -25.14
CA ASP A 173 -32.62 48.57 -23.84
C ASP A 173 -31.49 49.37 -23.15
N GLU A 174 -31.87 50.40 -22.42
CA GLU A 174 -30.99 51.12 -21.51
C GLU A 174 -31.04 50.45 -20.13
N ILE A 175 -29.87 50.08 -19.60
CA ILE A 175 -29.78 49.46 -18.29
C ILE A 175 -29.32 50.51 -17.30
N TYR A 176 -30.22 50.81 -16.37
CA TYR A 176 -29.95 51.70 -15.25
C TYR A 176 -29.72 50.88 -13.98
N PHE A 177 -28.87 51.37 -13.09
CA PHE A 177 -28.59 50.73 -11.82
C PHE A 177 -28.58 51.75 -10.68
N ASP A 178 -28.88 51.29 -9.47
CA ASP A 178 -28.66 52.06 -8.26
C ASP A 178 -27.26 51.74 -7.70
N GLU A 179 -26.45 52.77 -7.46
CA GLU A 179 -25.11 52.61 -6.88
C GLU A 179 -25.18 52.02 -5.46
N GLU A 180 -26.27 52.22 -4.71
CA GLU A 180 -26.45 51.61 -3.39
C GLU A 180 -26.73 50.09 -3.47
N GLU A 181 -27.40 49.63 -4.52
CA GLU A 181 -27.75 48.21 -4.73
C GLU A 181 -26.58 47.42 -5.31
N ALA A 182 -25.75 48.05 -6.17
CA ALA A 182 -24.55 47.43 -6.74
C ALA A 182 -23.35 47.36 -5.78
N ASN A 183 -23.26 48.26 -4.79
CA ASN A 183 -22.20 48.27 -3.78
C ASN A 183 -22.65 47.61 -2.46
N THR A 184 -23.17 46.40 -2.52
CA THR A 184 -23.33 45.61 -1.30
C THR A 184 -21.95 45.31 -0.70
N LYS A 185 -21.58 46.03 0.36
CA LYS A 185 -20.38 45.73 1.18
C LYS A 185 -20.59 44.43 1.97
N HIS A 186 -20.77 43.30 1.27
CA HIS A 186 -20.73 42.00 1.91
C HIS A 186 -19.30 41.76 2.38
N LYS A 187 -19.11 41.76 3.70
CA LYS A 187 -17.83 41.39 4.30
C LYS A 187 -17.67 39.89 4.07
N ILE A 188 -16.55 39.49 3.48
CA ILE A 188 -16.15 38.09 3.22
C ILE A 188 -16.21 37.20 4.50
N LEU A 189 -16.34 37.84 5.67
CA LEU A 189 -16.46 37.24 6.99
C LEU A 189 -17.65 37.83 7.77
N ASP A 190 -18.83 37.90 7.16
CA ASP A 190 -20.05 38.22 7.92
C ASP A 190 -20.21 37.23 9.09
N THR A 191 -20.61 37.73 10.26
CA THR A 191 -20.72 36.95 11.49
C THR A 191 -21.65 35.74 11.30
N LYS A 192 -22.72 35.87 10.51
CA LYS A 192 -23.62 34.75 10.19
C LYS A 192 -22.93 33.68 9.35
N PHE A 193 -22.16 34.08 8.34
CA PHE A 193 -21.40 33.16 7.48
C PHE A 193 -20.31 32.43 8.27
N VAL A 194 -19.52 33.18 9.05
CA VAL A 194 -18.47 32.63 9.91
C VAL A 194 -19.05 31.68 10.95
N PHE A 195 -20.16 32.06 11.60
CA PHE A 195 -20.85 31.19 12.54
C PHE A 195 -21.39 29.91 11.87
N GLY A 196 -21.98 30.02 10.67
CA GLY A 196 -22.39 28.87 9.87
C GLY A 196 -21.23 27.93 9.55
N MET A 197 -20.06 28.48 9.18
CA MET A 197 -18.86 27.71 8.92
C MET A 197 -18.37 26.97 10.18
N PHE A 198 -18.38 27.62 11.35
CA PHE A 198 -18.04 26.97 12.63
C PHE A 198 -19.06 25.87 13.02
N LEU A 199 -20.35 26.08 12.76
CA LEU A 199 -21.36 25.05 13.00
C LEU A 199 -21.14 23.83 12.10
N ILE A 200 -20.88 24.03 10.82
CA ILE A 200 -20.59 22.94 9.88
C ILE A 200 -19.32 22.21 10.30
N ALA A 201 -18.25 22.94 10.62
CA ALA A 201 -16.99 22.36 11.08
C ALA A 201 -17.19 21.56 12.38
N GLY A 202 -17.95 22.09 13.35
CA GLY A 202 -18.28 21.42 14.60
C GLY A 202 -19.11 20.15 14.38
N PHE A 203 -20.15 20.21 13.55
CA PHE A 203 -20.97 19.05 13.19
C PHE A 203 -20.15 17.98 12.47
N THR A 204 -19.33 18.37 11.49
CA THR A 204 -18.48 17.45 10.73
C THR A 204 -17.45 16.79 11.65
N SER A 205 -16.78 17.57 12.50
CA SER A 205 -15.82 17.06 13.48
C SER A 205 -16.46 16.11 14.48
N LEU A 206 -17.63 16.45 15.03
CA LEU A 206 -18.38 15.59 15.94
C LEU A 206 -18.82 14.29 15.25
N SER A 207 -19.34 14.37 14.03
CA SER A 207 -19.72 13.21 13.23
C SER A 207 -18.54 12.28 12.97
N VAL A 208 -17.39 12.83 12.54
CA VAL A 208 -16.15 12.09 12.33
C VAL A 208 -15.66 11.46 13.65
N TYR A 209 -15.66 12.21 14.75
CA TYR A 209 -15.28 11.69 16.06
C TYR A 209 -16.15 10.51 16.48
N LEU A 210 -17.48 10.64 16.36
CA LEU A 210 -18.41 9.57 16.70
C LEU A 210 -18.23 8.37 15.77
N HIS A 211 -18.01 8.58 14.48
CA HIS A 211 -17.76 7.49 13.55
C HIS A 211 -16.48 6.73 13.91
N MET A 212 -15.39 7.46 14.07
CA MET A 212 -14.07 6.89 14.31
C MET A 212 -13.91 6.29 15.70
N ASN A 213 -14.61 6.79 16.72
CA ASN A 213 -14.45 6.33 18.12
C ASN A 213 -15.61 5.48 18.64
N LYS A 214 -16.77 5.49 17.99
CA LYS A 214 -17.94 4.69 18.40
C LYS A 214 -18.39 3.76 17.30
N VAL A 215 -18.75 4.27 16.12
CA VAL A 215 -19.39 3.47 15.05
C VAL A 215 -18.49 2.33 14.60
N LEU A 216 -17.21 2.60 14.32
CA LEU A 216 -16.27 1.56 13.87
C LEU A 216 -16.00 0.45 14.90
N TYR A 217 -16.32 0.67 16.18
CA TYR A 217 -16.11 -0.30 17.25
C TYR A 217 -17.42 -0.96 17.71
N MET A 218 -18.52 -0.76 16.98
CA MET A 218 -19.79 -1.43 17.23
C MET A 218 -20.03 -2.52 16.17
N PRO A 219 -20.65 -3.65 16.53
CA PRO A 219 -21.09 -4.63 15.54
C PRO A 219 -22.05 -4.00 14.52
N PRO A 220 -21.87 -4.21 13.20
CA PRO A 220 -20.96 -5.16 12.54
C PRO A 220 -19.58 -4.60 12.12
N PHE A 221 -19.24 -3.36 12.46
CA PHE A 221 -18.04 -2.68 11.96
C PHE A 221 -16.74 -3.11 12.67
N ASP A 222 -16.84 -3.73 13.85
CA ASP A 222 -15.72 -4.21 14.65
C ASP A 222 -15.16 -5.56 14.18
N TRP A 223 -15.79 -6.23 13.20
CA TRP A 223 -15.43 -7.57 12.75
C TRP A 223 -14.04 -7.70 12.13
N MET A 224 -13.45 -6.61 11.64
CA MET A 224 -12.04 -6.59 11.21
C MET A 224 -11.06 -6.49 12.39
N LEU A 225 -11.48 -5.86 13.49
CA LEU A 225 -10.67 -5.72 14.70
C LEU A 225 -10.76 -6.97 15.59
N VAL A 226 -11.97 -7.52 15.70
CA VAL A 226 -12.27 -8.74 16.45
C VAL A 226 -12.55 -9.86 15.45
N GLN A 227 -11.47 -10.50 15.01
CA GLN A 227 -11.58 -11.73 14.23
C GLN A 227 -11.64 -12.92 15.18
N HIS A 228 -12.68 -13.73 15.05
CA HIS A 228 -12.75 -15.03 15.73
C HIS A 228 -11.63 -15.93 15.21
N LYS A 229 -10.55 -16.05 15.99
CA LYS A 229 -9.44 -16.96 15.73
C LYS A 229 -9.32 -17.95 16.89
N VAL A 230 -8.97 -19.18 16.56
CA VAL A 230 -8.64 -20.21 17.54
C VAL A 230 -7.13 -20.22 17.71
N THR A 231 -6.62 -20.04 18.93
CA THR A 231 -5.18 -20.05 19.21
C THR A 231 -4.68 -21.45 19.55
N SER A 232 -3.35 -21.64 19.58
CA SER A 232 -2.75 -22.93 19.93
C SER A 232 -3.17 -23.35 21.33
N GLN A 233 -3.73 -24.55 21.46
CA GLN A 233 -4.28 -25.13 22.70
C GLN A 233 -5.65 -24.59 23.13
N ASP A 234 -6.30 -23.74 22.33
CA ASP A 234 -7.71 -23.40 22.58
C ASP A 234 -8.63 -24.58 22.26
N LYS A 235 -9.79 -24.60 22.91
CA LYS A 235 -10.87 -25.52 22.58
C LYS A 235 -11.48 -25.14 21.22
N SER A 236 -11.71 -26.13 20.37
CA SER A 236 -12.42 -25.94 19.10
C SER A 236 -13.82 -26.54 19.19
N ASP A 237 -14.84 -25.75 18.83
CA ASP A 237 -16.22 -26.24 18.68
C ASP A 237 -16.48 -26.82 17.29
N PHE A 238 -15.51 -26.71 16.37
CA PHE A 238 -15.63 -27.20 14.98
C PHE A 238 -15.22 -28.67 14.85
N PHE A 239 -14.20 -29.12 15.58
CA PHE A 239 -13.70 -30.50 15.50
C PHE A 239 -14.26 -31.38 16.62
N ASN A 240 -14.70 -32.60 16.29
CA ASN A 240 -15.31 -33.55 17.24
C ASN A 240 -14.44 -33.88 18.47
N ASN A 241 -13.12 -33.76 18.36
CA ASN A 241 -12.20 -34.05 19.47
C ASN A 241 -11.94 -32.83 20.37
N GLY A 242 -12.51 -31.67 20.06
CA GLY A 242 -12.36 -30.44 20.85
C GLY A 242 -10.98 -29.78 20.76
N ILE A 243 -10.04 -30.35 19.98
CA ILE A 243 -8.67 -29.88 19.88
C ILE A 243 -8.55 -28.92 18.68
N SER A 244 -8.04 -27.71 18.93
CA SER A 244 -7.73 -26.72 17.89
C SER A 244 -6.60 -27.14 16.96
N SER A 245 -5.54 -27.75 17.51
CA SER A 245 -4.39 -28.25 16.76
C SER A 245 -4.71 -29.61 16.13
N ARG A 246 -4.40 -29.76 14.84
CA ARG A 246 -4.57 -31.02 14.13
C ARG A 246 -3.29 -31.85 14.18
N GLU A 247 -3.44 -33.15 14.42
CA GLU A 247 -2.33 -34.08 14.24
C GLU A 247 -1.96 -34.18 12.75
N PRO A 248 -0.67 -34.41 12.42
CA PRO A 248 -0.27 -34.74 11.06
C PRO A 248 -1.04 -35.95 10.54
N VAL A 249 -1.31 -35.98 9.24
CA VAL A 249 -1.93 -37.14 8.59
C VAL A 249 -1.06 -38.38 8.83
N LYS A 250 -1.68 -39.53 9.13
CA LYS A 250 -0.97 -40.80 9.35
C LYS A 250 -0.03 -41.09 8.16
N GLY A 251 1.25 -41.33 8.44
CA GLY A 251 2.27 -41.55 7.41
C GLY A 251 3.03 -40.29 6.96
N THR A 252 2.73 -39.12 7.55
CA THR A 252 3.50 -37.89 7.29
C THR A 252 4.94 -38.03 7.79
N VAL A 253 5.90 -37.78 6.91
CA VAL A 253 7.33 -37.76 7.23
C VAL A 253 7.80 -36.31 7.34
N ALA A 254 8.43 -35.95 8.47
CA ALA A 254 8.97 -34.61 8.66
C ALA A 254 10.09 -34.31 7.64
N ARG A 255 10.16 -33.07 7.14
CA ARG A 255 11.23 -32.65 6.22
C ARG A 255 12.60 -32.85 6.88
N GLY A 256 13.51 -33.53 6.17
CA GLY A 256 14.85 -33.86 6.67
C GLY A 256 14.91 -35.10 7.58
N PHE A 257 13.79 -35.77 7.84
CA PHE A 257 13.75 -37.01 8.60
C PHE A 257 13.52 -38.21 7.66
N MET A 258 14.43 -39.18 7.68
CA MET A 258 14.22 -40.46 6.99
C MET A 258 13.68 -41.48 7.99
N PRO A 259 12.45 -42.00 7.80
CA PRO A 259 11.89 -43.00 8.71
C PRO A 259 12.73 -44.27 8.65
N TYR A 260 12.93 -44.88 9.82
CA TYR A 260 13.53 -46.20 9.92
C TYR A 260 12.45 -47.24 9.66
N LEU A 261 12.59 -48.01 8.58
CA LEU A 261 11.54 -48.90 8.08
C LEU A 261 11.53 -50.29 8.74
N PHE A 262 12.61 -50.66 9.43
CA PHE A 262 12.83 -52.00 9.96
C PHE A 262 12.58 -52.07 11.47
N THR A 263 11.61 -51.30 11.98
CA THR A 263 11.17 -51.45 13.37
C THR A 263 10.55 -52.84 13.53
N ASP A 264 10.97 -53.57 14.58
CA ASP A 264 10.60 -54.97 14.85
C ASP A 264 11.04 -56.00 13.77
N ASP A 265 11.90 -55.61 12.83
CA ASP A 265 12.42 -56.48 11.75
C ASP A 265 13.97 -56.46 11.69
N PRO A 266 14.65 -57.17 12.61
CA PRO A 266 16.12 -57.21 12.63
C PRO A 266 16.72 -57.95 11.42
N GLU A 267 16.01 -58.95 10.86
CA GLU A 267 16.47 -59.73 9.72
C GLU A 267 16.42 -58.90 8.43
N GLY A 268 15.31 -58.22 8.17
CA GLY A 268 15.20 -57.30 7.04
C GLY A 268 16.19 -56.14 7.13
N ALA A 269 16.48 -55.64 8.33
CA ALA A 269 17.55 -54.67 8.54
C ALA A 269 18.94 -55.24 8.18
N ALA A 270 19.21 -56.49 8.57
CA ALA A 270 20.49 -57.14 8.31
C ALA A 270 20.74 -57.38 6.81
N GLU A 271 19.68 -57.69 6.05
CA GLU A 271 19.74 -57.94 4.61
C GLU A 271 19.79 -56.65 3.77
N ASN A 272 19.04 -55.62 4.15
CA ASN A 272 18.77 -54.47 3.28
C ASN A 272 19.55 -53.20 3.64
N LEU A 273 20.12 -53.10 4.84
CA LEU A 273 20.86 -51.91 5.26
C LEU A 273 22.36 -52.08 5.04
N VAL A 274 22.91 -51.17 4.23
CA VAL A 274 24.35 -51.03 4.00
C VAL A 274 24.79 -49.70 4.59
N ASN A 275 25.97 -49.67 5.21
CA ASN A 275 26.55 -48.43 5.70
C ASN A 275 26.89 -47.50 4.52
N PRO A 276 26.23 -46.34 4.36
CA PRO A 276 26.50 -45.44 3.25
C PRO A 276 27.74 -44.58 3.48
N TYR A 277 28.36 -44.64 4.66
CA TYR A 277 29.52 -43.83 5.04
C TYR A 277 30.79 -44.67 5.08
N VAL A 278 31.76 -44.30 4.24
CA VAL A 278 33.07 -44.95 4.17
C VAL A 278 33.80 -44.81 5.50
N ALA A 279 34.61 -45.81 5.87
CA ALA A 279 35.44 -45.81 7.06
C ALA A 279 36.69 -44.92 6.89
N ASP A 280 36.46 -43.62 6.65
CA ASP A 280 37.49 -42.58 6.64
C ASP A 280 37.79 -42.05 8.05
N GLU A 281 38.83 -41.21 8.18
CA GLU A 281 39.25 -40.64 9.46
C GLU A 281 38.13 -39.83 10.13
N GLU A 282 37.33 -39.07 9.36
CA GLU A 282 36.24 -38.26 9.90
C GLU A 282 35.15 -39.14 10.52
N ASN A 283 34.67 -40.14 9.79
CA ASN A 283 33.59 -41.03 10.22
C ASN A 283 34.05 -41.94 11.35
N ILE A 284 35.29 -42.43 11.34
CA ILE A 284 35.85 -43.21 12.45
C ILE A 284 36.00 -42.33 13.70
N ALA A 285 36.50 -41.10 13.58
CA ALA A 285 36.63 -40.18 14.72
C ALA A 285 35.25 -39.79 15.29
N LEU A 286 34.25 -39.57 14.44
CA LEU A 286 32.87 -39.36 14.87
C LEU A 286 32.32 -40.60 15.60
N GLY A 287 32.51 -41.78 15.02
CA GLY A 287 32.12 -43.05 15.60
C GLY A 287 32.73 -43.29 16.97
N LYS A 288 34.04 -43.05 17.11
CA LYS A 288 34.78 -43.13 18.37
C LYS A 288 34.17 -42.23 19.44
N ARG A 289 33.97 -40.95 19.12
CA ARG A 289 33.38 -39.99 20.08
C ARG A 289 32.01 -40.46 20.54
N LYS A 290 31.16 -40.91 19.62
CA LYS A 290 29.78 -41.32 19.94
C LYS A 290 29.73 -42.65 20.68
N TYR A 291 30.58 -43.61 20.32
CA TYR A 291 30.74 -44.88 21.03
C TYR A 291 31.20 -44.65 22.47
N LEU A 292 32.25 -43.85 22.70
CA LEU A 292 32.74 -43.54 24.05
C LEU A 292 31.71 -42.77 24.89
N THR A 293 30.79 -42.06 24.24
CA THR A 293 29.71 -41.33 24.93
C THR A 293 28.57 -42.27 25.32
N TYR A 294 28.07 -43.09 24.38
CA TYR A 294 26.80 -43.81 24.53
C TYR A 294 26.94 -45.32 24.74
N CYS A 295 27.99 -45.95 24.20
CA CYS A 295 28.15 -47.40 24.16
C CYS A 295 29.17 -47.91 25.17
N SER A 296 30.28 -47.19 25.38
CA SER A 296 31.34 -47.62 26.30
C SER A 296 30.93 -47.75 27.77
N PRO A 297 29.93 -46.99 28.29
CA PRO A 297 29.43 -47.24 29.65
C PRO A 297 29.01 -48.70 29.89
N CYS A 298 28.48 -49.38 28.87
CA CYS A 298 28.01 -50.78 28.97
C CYS A 298 28.94 -51.80 28.30
N HIS A 299 29.61 -51.44 27.19
CA HIS A 299 30.47 -52.36 26.42
C HIS A 299 31.97 -52.21 26.72
N GLY A 300 32.36 -51.22 27.53
CA GLY A 300 33.76 -50.86 27.79
C GLY A 300 34.38 -50.03 26.66
N ASP A 301 35.44 -49.27 26.97
CA ASP A 301 36.09 -48.34 26.03
C ASP A 301 36.71 -49.05 24.83
N LEU A 302 37.13 -50.31 25.02
CA LEU A 302 37.66 -51.18 23.96
C LEU A 302 36.64 -52.22 23.48
N GLY A 303 35.39 -52.19 23.94
CA GLY A 303 34.35 -53.14 23.51
C GLY A 303 34.49 -54.56 24.08
N LYS A 304 35.25 -54.75 25.16
CA LYS A 304 35.48 -56.06 25.77
C LYS A 304 34.34 -56.54 26.69
N GLY A 305 33.28 -55.75 26.85
CA GLY A 305 32.20 -56.02 27.81
C GLY A 305 32.59 -55.70 29.26
N ASP A 306 33.71 -55.00 29.45
CA ASP A 306 34.23 -54.51 30.72
C ASP A 306 33.58 -53.16 31.10
N SER A 307 32.26 -53.20 31.28
CA SER A 307 31.43 -52.07 31.68
C SER A 307 31.98 -51.34 32.92
N ARG A 308 32.14 -50.02 32.84
CA ARG A 308 32.41 -49.15 34.00
C ARG A 308 31.20 -49.02 34.94
N LEU A 309 30.03 -49.45 34.48
CA LEU A 309 28.78 -49.49 35.26
C LEU A 309 28.49 -50.89 35.82
N LYS A 310 29.49 -51.78 35.85
CA LYS A 310 29.36 -53.15 36.36
C LYS A 310 28.76 -53.17 37.77
N GLY A 311 27.64 -53.90 37.92
CA GLY A 311 26.91 -54.04 39.17
C GLY A 311 25.72 -53.08 39.35
N GLN A 312 25.62 -52.03 38.53
CA GLN A 312 24.46 -51.11 38.51
C GLN A 312 23.48 -51.42 37.38
N PHE A 313 23.99 -51.93 36.26
CA PHE A 313 23.20 -52.38 35.10
C PHE A 313 23.75 -53.70 34.55
N PRO A 314 22.97 -54.49 33.78
CA PRO A 314 23.48 -55.63 33.04
C PRO A 314 24.63 -55.19 32.13
N ASN A 315 25.77 -55.89 32.21
CA ASN A 315 26.92 -55.57 31.36
C ASN A 315 26.58 -55.88 29.89
N GLY A 316 26.96 -54.98 28.99
CA GLY A 316 26.89 -55.26 27.57
C GLY A 316 27.83 -56.42 27.21
N PRO A 317 27.44 -57.32 26.29
CA PRO A 317 28.35 -58.36 25.81
C PRO A 317 29.54 -57.72 25.07
N THR A 318 30.62 -58.48 24.94
CA THR A 318 31.75 -58.04 24.11
C THR A 318 31.34 -57.94 22.64
N VAL A 319 31.78 -56.85 21.98
CA VAL A 319 31.60 -56.68 20.54
C VAL A 319 32.58 -57.53 19.73
N HIS A 320 33.52 -58.22 20.40
CA HIS A 320 34.56 -59.06 19.78
C HIS A 320 34.20 -60.53 19.66
N SER A 321 33.02 -60.94 20.12
CA SER A 321 32.56 -62.32 19.97
C SER A 321 32.35 -62.68 18.50
N ASP A 322 32.62 -63.94 18.13
CA ASP A 322 32.43 -64.42 16.74
C ASP A 322 31.01 -64.18 16.23
N LYS A 323 30.02 -64.29 17.13
CA LYS A 323 28.63 -63.96 16.84
C LYS A 323 28.48 -62.51 16.34
N VAL A 324 29.00 -61.53 17.08
CA VAL A 324 28.87 -60.11 16.72
C VAL A 324 29.76 -59.74 15.54
N LYS A 325 30.93 -60.38 15.39
CA LYS A 325 31.78 -60.22 14.20
C LYS A 325 31.05 -60.67 12.93
N SER A 326 30.29 -61.77 13.00
CA SER A 326 29.53 -62.33 11.88
C SER A 326 28.27 -61.54 11.48
N TRP A 327 27.83 -60.59 12.30
CA TRP A 327 26.68 -59.75 11.98
C TRP A 327 26.98 -58.82 10.81
N THR A 328 25.97 -58.47 10.02
CA THR A 328 26.09 -57.42 8.99
C THR A 328 26.08 -56.04 9.66
N ASP A 329 26.60 -55.03 8.96
CA ASP A 329 26.58 -53.64 9.43
C ASP A 329 25.13 -53.15 9.67
N GLY A 330 24.20 -53.60 8.83
CA GLY A 330 22.76 -53.35 8.99
C GLY A 330 22.19 -53.92 10.29
N HIS A 331 22.61 -55.12 10.68
CA HIS A 331 22.19 -55.73 11.94
C HIS A 331 22.72 -54.95 13.15
N ILE A 332 24.02 -54.57 13.14
CA ILE A 332 24.60 -53.75 14.22
C ILE A 332 23.88 -52.39 14.29
N TYR A 333 23.62 -51.77 13.14
CA TYR A 333 22.86 -50.52 13.07
C TYR A 333 21.44 -50.68 13.65
N HIS A 334 20.74 -51.77 13.37
CA HIS A 334 19.41 -52.06 13.95
C HIS A 334 19.47 -52.14 15.48
N VAL A 335 20.42 -52.90 16.03
CA VAL A 335 20.58 -53.05 17.47
C VAL A 335 20.87 -51.70 18.15
N ILE A 336 21.69 -50.84 17.54
CA ILE A 336 21.91 -49.48 18.05
C ILE A 336 20.62 -48.64 17.97
N SER A 337 19.81 -48.85 16.94
CA SER A 337 18.61 -48.06 16.64
C SER A 337 17.43 -48.37 17.57
N GLU A 338 17.05 -49.65 17.64
CA GLU A 338 15.86 -50.14 18.34
C GLU A 338 16.21 -50.77 19.69
N GLY A 339 17.46 -51.16 19.91
CA GLY A 339 17.89 -51.91 21.09
C GLY A 339 17.78 -53.42 20.85
N GLN A 340 18.21 -54.19 21.84
CA GLN A 340 18.07 -55.66 21.84
C GLN A 340 18.13 -56.18 23.28
N ASN A 341 17.17 -57.02 23.67
CA ASN A 341 17.05 -57.52 25.05
C ASN A 341 17.01 -56.37 26.06
N VAL A 342 18.03 -56.26 26.91
CA VAL A 342 18.19 -55.22 27.93
C VAL A 342 18.88 -53.96 27.39
N MET A 343 19.43 -54.00 26.17
CA MET A 343 20.05 -52.83 25.53
C MET A 343 18.98 -51.88 25.02
N PRO A 344 18.96 -50.60 25.44
CA PRO A 344 17.99 -49.63 24.96
C PRO A 344 18.30 -49.20 23.51
N GLY A 345 17.26 -48.77 22.78
CA GLY A 345 17.42 -48.15 21.47
C GLY A 345 17.85 -46.69 21.56
N TYR A 346 18.82 -46.29 20.74
CA TYR A 346 19.41 -44.95 20.76
C TYR A 346 18.91 -44.02 19.64
N LYS A 347 17.91 -44.42 18.83
CA LYS A 347 17.42 -43.63 17.68
C LYS A 347 16.94 -42.20 17.98
N LYS A 348 16.55 -41.92 19.23
CA LYS A 348 16.09 -40.60 19.69
C LYS A 348 17.24 -39.65 20.06
N THR A 349 18.39 -40.20 20.41
CA THR A 349 19.54 -39.44 20.96
C THR A 349 20.74 -39.44 20.03
N VAL A 350 20.88 -40.49 19.21
CA VAL A 350 21.97 -40.65 18.25
C VAL A 350 21.39 -40.60 16.83
N THR A 351 21.85 -39.62 16.06
CA THR A 351 21.39 -39.38 14.69
C THR A 351 21.72 -40.55 13.76
N ARG A 352 21.10 -40.60 12.57
CA ARG A 352 21.36 -41.65 11.57
C ARG A 352 22.84 -41.71 11.15
N LYS A 353 23.48 -40.57 10.86
CA LYS A 353 24.91 -40.51 10.51
C LYS A 353 25.78 -41.03 11.65
N GLU A 354 25.50 -40.60 12.88
CA GLU A 354 26.27 -41.00 14.05
C GLU A 354 26.15 -42.50 14.35
N ARG A 355 24.97 -43.10 14.20
CA ARG A 355 24.79 -44.55 14.36
C ARG A 355 25.63 -45.34 13.36
N TRP A 356 25.66 -44.93 12.09
CA TRP A 356 26.52 -45.55 11.09
C TRP A 356 28.02 -45.34 11.37
N ALA A 357 28.40 -44.15 11.84
CA ALA A 357 29.77 -43.89 12.28
C ALA A 357 30.17 -44.79 13.45
N ILE A 358 29.27 -45.06 14.42
CA ILE A 358 29.51 -46.02 15.50
C ILE A 358 29.76 -47.41 14.93
N VAL A 359 28.99 -47.87 13.93
CA VAL A 359 29.22 -49.16 13.27
C VAL A 359 30.64 -49.24 12.71
N ASN A 360 31.11 -48.21 11.99
CA ASN A 360 32.50 -48.14 11.51
C ASN A 360 33.52 -48.28 12.66
N TYR A 361 33.31 -47.57 13.76
CA TYR A 361 34.20 -47.66 14.92
C TYR A 361 34.16 -49.03 15.61
N VAL A 362 32.99 -49.69 15.67
CA VAL A 362 32.89 -51.08 16.17
C VAL A 362 33.70 -52.02 15.29
N ARG A 363 33.65 -51.87 13.96
CA ARG A 363 34.52 -52.62 13.04
C ARG A 363 36.00 -52.31 13.25
N THR A 364 36.37 -51.06 13.48
CA THR A 364 37.74 -50.68 13.83
C THR A 364 38.21 -51.36 15.12
N LEU A 365 37.36 -51.40 16.16
CA LEU A 365 37.68 -52.11 17.40
C LEU A 365 37.89 -53.60 17.16
N GLN A 366 36.98 -54.25 16.41
CA GLN A 366 37.08 -55.67 16.06
C GLN A 366 38.39 -55.97 15.31
N ARG A 367 38.72 -55.12 14.32
CA ARG A 367 39.96 -55.22 13.52
C ARG A 367 41.21 -55.01 14.34
N ALA A 368 41.19 -54.10 15.32
CA ALA A 368 42.35 -53.78 16.16
C ALA A 368 42.74 -54.93 17.12
N LEU A 369 41.78 -55.75 17.56
CA LEU A 369 42.06 -56.93 18.38
C LEU A 369 42.28 -58.21 17.57
N ASP A 370 41.94 -58.19 16.28
CA ASP A 370 42.02 -59.34 15.35
C ASP A 370 42.53 -58.86 13.98
N ALA A 371 43.76 -58.33 14.00
CA ALA A 371 44.42 -57.81 12.81
C ALA A 371 44.71 -58.97 11.85
N LYS A 372 44.37 -58.82 10.58
CA LYS A 372 44.82 -59.77 9.53
C LYS A 372 46.23 -59.39 9.10
N GLU A 373 46.93 -60.32 8.46
CA GLU A 373 48.26 -60.10 7.89
C GLU A 373 48.30 -58.89 6.95
N GLU A 374 47.21 -58.61 6.24
CA GLU A 374 47.03 -57.45 5.36
C GLU A 374 47.10 -56.10 6.08
N ASP A 375 46.80 -56.03 7.39
CA ASP A 375 46.88 -54.78 8.17
C ASP A 375 48.29 -54.51 8.74
N MET A 376 49.17 -55.52 8.65
CA MET A 376 50.55 -55.47 9.17
C MET A 376 51.56 -55.09 8.09
N GLN A 377 51.11 -54.96 6.84
CA GLN A 377 51.86 -54.43 5.69
C GLN A 377 51.55 -52.95 5.51
#